data_AF-A0A832GNN5-F1
#
_entry.id   AF-A0A832GNN5-F1
#
_cell.length_a   1.000
_cell.length_b   1.000
_cell.length_c   1.000
_cell.angle_alpha   90.00
_cell.angle_beta   90.00
_cell.angle_gamma   90.00
#
_symmetry.space_group_name_H-M   'P 1'
#
loop_
_entity.id
_entity.type
_entity.pdbx_description
1 polymer ?
#
loop_
_entity_poly.entity_id
_entity_poly.type
_entity_poly.pdbx_seq_one_letter_code
_entity_poly.pdbx_strand_id
1 'polypeptide(L)' 'MKENFKIGIIGGAGKMGRLFQVFFEKKGYEVLISDKEEGLSLEELLARAKVILLSLPMEVFPQMVQKISPFV' A
#
# COMPACT_ATOMS: atom_id res chain seq x y z
N MET A 1 -19.87 -8.72 -6.30
CA MET A 1 -18.68 -9.08 -5.48
C MET A 1 -17.61 -8.02 -5.65
N LYS A 2 -17.60 -6.91 -4.88
CA LYS A 2 -16.41 -6.01 -4.83
C LYS A 2 -16.45 -4.86 -3.81
N GLU A 3 -17.49 -4.72 -2.99
CA GLU A 3 -17.61 -3.54 -2.09
C GLU A 3 -16.56 -3.45 -0.97
N ASN A 4 -15.70 -4.48 -0.79
CA ASN A 4 -14.74 -4.47 0.32
C ASN A 4 -13.36 -5.05 -0.04
N PHE A 5 -12.94 -4.95 -1.30
CA PHE A 5 -11.60 -5.36 -1.74
C PHE A 5 -10.74 -4.13 -2.05
N LYS A 6 -10.00 -3.67 -1.04
CA LYS A 6 -9.08 -2.53 -1.13
C LYS A 6 -7.64 -3.00 -1.26
N ILE A 7 -6.88 -2.34 -2.13
CA ILE A 7 -5.45 -2.60 -2.32
C ILE A 7 -4.67 -1.50 -1.58
N GLY A 8 -3.81 -1.89 -0.66
CA GLY A 8 -2.92 -0.99 0.06
C GLY A 8 -1.54 -0.96 -0.61
N ILE A 9 -0.97 0.22 -0.83
CA ILE A 9 0.39 0.41 -1.34
C ILE A 9 1.23 1.15 -0.31
N ILE A 10 2.27 0.51 0.20
CA ILE A 10 3.28 1.14 1.05
C ILE A 10 4.41 1.64 0.15
N GLY A 11 4.77 2.92 0.27
CA GLY A 11 5.62 3.61 -0.71
C GLY A 11 4.83 4.09 -1.94
N GLY A 12 3.54 4.41 -1.74
CA GLY A 12 2.60 4.75 -2.82
C GLY A 12 2.86 6.09 -3.53
N ALA A 13 3.54 7.04 -2.87
CA ALA A 13 3.87 8.34 -3.47
C ALA A 13 5.12 8.28 -4.38
N GLY A 14 5.90 7.19 -4.29
CA GLY A 14 7.03 6.94 -5.19
C GLY A 14 6.61 6.68 -6.63
N LYS A 15 7.55 6.78 -7.58
CA LYS A 15 7.28 6.57 -9.03
C LYS A 15 6.57 5.25 -9.33
N MET A 16 7.07 4.15 -8.75
CA MET A 16 6.48 2.82 -8.91
C MET A 16 5.14 2.69 -8.17
N GLY A 17 5.05 3.25 -6.97
CA GLY A 17 3.81 3.26 -6.18
C GLY A 17 2.67 3.95 -6.93
N ARG A 18 2.94 5.13 -7.51
CA ARG A 18 1.96 5.89 -8.29
C ARG A 18 1.56 5.16 -9.58
N LEU A 19 2.52 4.50 -10.24
CA LEU A 19 2.23 3.67 -11.41
C LEU A 19 1.23 2.56 -11.08
N PHE A 20 1.46 1.84 -9.98
CA PHE A 20 0.56 0.78 -9.54
C PHE A 20 -0.78 1.31 -9.05
N GLN A 21 -0.79 2.44 -8.34
CA GLN A 21 -2.02 3.12 -7.93
C GLN A 21 -2.91 3.37 -9.16
N VAL A 22 -2.39 4.07 -10.16
CA VAL A 22 -3.12 4.38 -11.40
C VAL A 22 -3.54 3.10 -12.13
N PHE A 23 -2.68 2.07 -12.16
CA PHE A 23 -2.98 0.80 -12.82
C PHE A 23 -4.17 0.07 -12.17
N PHE A 24 -4.22 0.01 -10.84
CA PHE A 24 -5.30 -0.66 -10.11
C PHE A 24 -6.58 0.16 -10.09
N GLU A 25 -6.50 1.48 -9.91
CA GLU A 25 -7.65 2.39 -10.00
C GLU A 25 -8.33 2.28 -11.37
N LYS A 26 -7.57 2.23 -12.47
CA LYS A 26 -8.10 2.01 -13.83
C LYS A 26 -8.85 0.69 -14.00
N LYS A 27 -8.60 -0.30 -13.14
CA LYS A 27 -9.31 -1.59 -13.12
C LYS A 27 -10.52 -1.60 -12.14
N GLY A 28 -10.85 -0.45 -11.57
CA GLY A 28 -11.97 -0.27 -10.66
C GLY A 28 -11.72 -0.79 -9.25
N TYR A 29 -10.46 -0.87 -8.81
CA TYR A 29 -10.13 -1.15 -7.41
C TYR A 29 -9.99 0.15 -6.62
N GLU A 30 -10.45 0.14 -5.38
CA GLU A 30 -10.08 1.19 -4.42
C GLU A 30 -8.63 0.96 -3.99
N VAL A 31 -7.80 1.99 -4.13
CA VAL A 31 -6.39 1.96 -3.73
C VAL A 31 -6.18 2.91 -2.57
N LEU A 32 -5.58 2.40 -1.51
CA LEU A 32 -5.12 3.15 -0.36
C LEU A 32 -3.59 3.21 -0.42
N ILE A 33 -3.01 4.35 -0.04
CA ILE A 33 -1.56 4.51 0.01
C ILE A 33 -1.09 4.91 1.40
N SER A 34 0.13 4.52 1.75
CA SER A 34 0.86 5.00 2.91
C SER A 34 2.30 5.29 2.48
N ASP A 35 2.72 6.54 2.64
CA ASP A 35 4.07 7.02 2.40
C ASP A 35 4.49 7.99 3.51
N LYS A 36 5.72 8.48 3.49
CA LYS A 36 6.30 9.30 4.58
C LYS A 36 5.48 10.54 4.90
N GLU A 37 4.91 11.19 3.89
CA GLU A 37 4.22 12.47 4.00
C GLU A 37 2.84 12.47 3.30
N GLU A 38 2.43 11.33 2.73
CA GLU A 38 1.21 11.23 1.93
C GLU A 38 0.45 9.93 2.25
N GLY A 39 -0.87 10.04 2.35
CA GLY A 39 -1.75 8.90 2.54
C GLY A 39 -2.10 8.63 4.00
N LEU A 40 -2.50 7.38 4.26
CA LEU A 40 -2.91 6.89 5.57
C LEU A 40 -1.70 6.54 6.44
N SER A 41 -1.92 6.41 7.75
CA SER A 41 -0.94 5.73 8.59
C SER A 41 -0.78 4.27 8.14
N LEU A 42 0.36 3.68 8.50
CA LEU A 42 0.64 2.29 8.17
C LEU A 42 -0.42 1.36 8.80
N GLU A 43 -0.77 1.63 10.06
CA GLU A 43 -1.76 0.87 10.81
C GLU A 43 -3.16 0.96 10.19
N GLU A 44 -3.57 2.16 9.75
CA GLU A 44 -4.86 2.37 9.10
C GLU A 44 -4.93 1.67 7.74
N LEU A 45 -3.85 1.74 6.96
CA LEU A 45 -3.77 1.06 5.67
C LEU A 45 -3.86 -0.46 5.84
N LEU A 46 -3.09 -1.03 6.79
CA LEU A 46 -3.09 -2.47 7.08
C LEU A 46 -4.46 -2.97 7.58
N ALA A 47 -5.16 -2.17 8.37
CA ALA A 47 -6.49 -2.53 8.87
C ALA A 47 -7.58 -2.54 7.77
N ARG A 48 -7.40 -1.78 6.69
CA ARG A 48 -8.42 -1.59 5.65
C ARG A 48 -8.15 -2.36 4.36
N ALA A 49 -6.88 -2.61 4.05
CA ALA A 49 -6.47 -3.26 2.81
C ALA A 49 -6.53 -4.79 2.93
N LYS A 50 -7.01 -5.45 1.86
CA LYS A 50 -7.00 -6.92 1.75
C LYS A 50 -5.71 -7.45 1.11
N VAL A 51 -5.03 -6.60 0.33
CA VAL A 51 -3.76 -6.92 -0.32
C VAL A 51 -2.82 -5.75 -0.09
N ILE A 52 -1.59 -6.06 0.30
CA ILE A 52 -0.52 -5.08 0.53
C ILE A 52 0.52 -5.23 -0.57
N LEU A 53 0.80 -4.13 -1.26
CA LEU A 53 1.91 -3.99 -2.21
C LEU A 53 3.02 -3.15 -1.56
N LEU A 54 4.24 -3.69 -1.51
CA LEU A 54 5.42 -2.96 -1.05
C LEU A 54 6.16 -2.37 -2.24
N SER A 55 6.06 -1.05 -2.42
CA SER A 55 6.76 -0.29 -3.45
C SER A 55 7.83 0.60 -2.81
N LEU A 56 8.82 -0.02 -2.17
CA LEU A 56 9.85 0.66 -1.38
C LEU A 56 11.25 0.40 -1.95
N PRO A 57 12.23 1.29 -1.68
CA PRO A 57 13.64 1.00 -1.92
C PRO A 57 14.10 -0.28 -1.21
N MET A 58 15.01 -1.02 -1.83
CA MET A 58 15.49 -2.30 -1.31
C MET A 58 16.19 -2.18 0.04
N GLU A 59 16.78 -1.03 0.33
CA GLU A 59 17.50 -0.73 1.56
C GLU A 59 16.58 -0.67 2.78
N VAL A 60 15.34 -0.21 2.60
CA VAL A 60 14.35 -0.08 3.68
C VAL A 60 13.36 -1.25 3.74
N PHE A 61 13.33 -2.07 2.69
CA PHE A 61 12.40 -3.19 2.57
C PHE A 61 12.46 -4.16 3.78
N PRO A 62 13.62 -4.64 4.26
CA PRO A 62 13.67 -5.59 5.38
C PRO A 62 13.07 -4.99 6.66
N GLN A 63 13.35 -3.71 6.93
CA GLN A 63 12.84 -3.00 8.10
C GLN A 63 11.32 -2.85 8.01
N MET A 64 10.79 -2.53 6.82
CA MET A 64 9.35 -2.43 6.62
C MET A 64 8.66 -3.78 6.81
N VAL A 65 9.21 -4.87 6.27
CA VAL A 65 8.64 -6.21 6.44
C VAL A 65 8.55 -6.59 7.92
N GLN A 66 9.60 -6.34 8.71
CA GLN A 66 9.55 -6.56 10.15
C GLN A 66 8.48 -5.69 10.83
N LYS A 67 8.34 -4.43 10.42
CA LYS A 67 7.35 -3.49 10.98
C LYS A 67 5.91 -3.94 10.71
N ILE A 68 5.61 -4.44 9.52
CA ILE A 68 4.25 -4.86 9.15
C ILE A 68 3.92 -6.30 9.57
N SER A 69 4.94 -7.14 9.82
CA SER A 69 4.76 -8.56 10.15
C SER A 69 3.76 -8.86 11.27
N PRO A 70 3.59 -8.04 12.33
CA PRO A 70 2.58 -8.31 13.36
C PRO A 70 1.12 -8.16 12.89
N PHE A 71 0.90 -7.58 11.71
CA PHE A 71 -0.42 -7.20 11.20
C PHE A 71 -0.88 -8.02 9.98
N VAL A 72 -0.02 -8.88 9.42
CA VAL A 72 -0.29 -9.68 8.20
C VAL A 72 -0.15 -11.16 8.43
#